data_AF-A0A816WLG8-F1
#
_entry.id   AF-A0A816WLG8-F1
#
_cell.length_a   1.000
_cell.length_b   1.000
_cell.length_c   1.000
_cell.angle_alpha   90.00
_cell.angle_beta   90.00
_cell.angle_gamma   90.00
#
_symmetry.space_group_name_H-M   'P 1'
#
loop_
_entity.id
_entity.type
_entity.pdbx_description
1 polymer ?
#
loop_
_entity_poly.entity_id
_entity_poly.type
_entity_poly.pdbx_seq_one_letter_code
_entity_poly.pdbx_strand_id
1 'polypeptide(L)'
;MKASKFDGVLGMGYQKLSSGGEIPVVWSMYLTGELSLPIFSFWFGSVSTGYDTGELILGGYDTSKYTGNFTYAPVSVEGYWEFVADS
;
A
#
# COMPACT_ATOMS: atom_id res chain seq x y z
N MET A 1 4.33 12.70 -27.60
CA MET A 1 4.61 12.52 -26.15
C MET A 1 3.48 11.68 -25.59
N LYS A 2 3.77 10.53 -24.97
CA LYS A 2 2.73 9.75 -24.30
C LYS A 2 2.45 10.44 -22.96
N ALA A 3 1.29 11.08 -22.84
CA ALA A 3 0.84 11.57 -21.54
C ALA A 3 0.73 10.40 -20.57
N SER A 4 1.04 10.64 -19.29
CA SER A 4 0.74 9.68 -18.23
C SER A 4 -0.76 9.37 -18.24
N LYS A 5 -1.14 8.14 -17.86
CA LYS A 5 -2.56 7.79 -17.65
C LYS A 5 -3.11 8.33 -16.32
N PHE A 6 -2.28 8.99 -15.51
CA PHE A 6 -2.66 9.55 -14.20
C PHE A 6 -2.15 10.98 -14.04
N ASP A 7 -2.88 11.77 -13.25
CA ASP A 7 -2.60 13.18 -12.98
C ASP A 7 -1.76 13.41 -11.72
N GLY A 8 -1.62 12.42 -10.84
CA GLY A 8 -0.90 12.56 -9.58
C GLY A 8 -0.49 11.25 -8.93
N VAL A 9 0.21 11.37 -7.80
CA VAL A 9 0.71 10.25 -6.99
C VAL A 9 0.13 10.35 -5.59
N LEU A 10 -0.37 9.24 -5.07
CA LEU A 10 -0.79 9.11 -3.68
C LEU A 10 0.36 8.52 -2.86
N GLY A 11 0.90 9.31 -1.93
CA GLY A 11 1.96 8.86 -1.04
C GLY A 11 1.45 7.87 0.01
N MET A 12 2.01 6.66 0.02
CA MET A 12 1.69 5.59 0.99
C MET A 12 2.86 5.26 1.93
N GLY A 13 3.87 6.13 1.98
CA GLY A 13 5.07 5.97 2.82
C GLY A 13 4.92 6.58 4.21
N TYR A 14 6.02 6.56 4.96
CA TYR A 14 6.09 7.15 6.29
C TYR A 14 6.06 8.69 6.24
N GLN A 15 5.52 9.31 7.30
CA GLN A 15 5.45 10.77 7.47
C GLN A 15 6.81 11.46 7.29
N LYS A 16 7.90 10.82 7.76
CA LYS A 16 9.26 11.35 7.68
C LYS A 16 9.74 11.60 6.24
N LEU A 17 9.13 10.92 5.26
CA LEU A 17 9.44 11.11 3.83
C LEU A 17 8.55 12.17 3.16
N SER A 18 7.54 12.70 3.84
CA SER A 18 6.71 13.74 3.25
C SER A 18 7.45 15.08 3.28
N SER A 19 7.24 15.89 2.24
CA SER A 19 7.93 17.17 2.07
C SER A 19 7.54 18.20 3.13
N GLY A 20 6.29 18.19 3.62
CA GLY A 20 5.78 19.13 4.62
C GLY A 20 5.47 18.50 5.97
N GLY A 21 5.84 17.24 6.20
CA GLY A 21 5.52 16.51 7.43
C GLY A 21 4.02 16.17 7.57
N GLU A 22 3.28 16.12 6.47
CA GLU A 22 1.87 15.73 6.43
C GLU A 22 1.66 14.29 6.91
N ILE A 23 0.56 14.08 7.64
CA ILE A 23 0.19 12.75 8.12
C ILE A 23 -0.18 11.86 6.92
N PRO A 24 0.38 10.64 6.80
CA PRO A 24 0.04 9.71 5.73
C PRO A 24 -1.45 9.38 5.69
N VAL A 25 -2.00 9.17 4.50
CA VAL A 25 -3.45 9.01 4.27
C VAL A 25 -4.07 7.91 5.12
N VAL A 26 -3.46 6.73 5.15
CA VAL A 26 -3.95 5.58 5.94
C VAL A 26 -3.97 5.91 7.43
N TRP A 27 -2.96 6.62 7.90
CA TRP A 27 -2.88 7.02 9.30
C TRP A 27 -3.91 8.09 9.64
N SER A 28 -4.11 9.07 8.76
CA SER A 28 -5.15 10.09 8.92
C SER A 28 -6.52 9.43 9.07
N MET A 29 -6.90 8.55 8.14
CA MET A 29 -8.20 7.88 8.16
C MET A 29 -8.38 6.91 9.33
N TYR A 30 -7.29 6.33 9.83
CA TYR A 30 -7.35 5.55 11.06
C TYR A 30 -7.62 6.44 12.28
N LEU A 31 -6.93 7.58 12.39
CA LEU A 31 -7.08 8.51 13.50
C LEU A 31 -8.46 9.18 13.54
N THR A 32 -9.10 9.39 12.38
CA THR A 32 -10.46 9.94 12.28
C THR A 32 -11.55 8.86 12.37
N GLY A 33 -11.17 7.57 12.44
CA GLY A 33 -12.06 6.45 12.72
C GLY A 33 -12.76 5.84 11.52
N GLU A 34 -12.40 6.24 10.29
CA GLU A 34 -12.95 5.66 9.05
C GLU A 34 -12.34 4.30 8.72
N LEU A 35 -11.15 3.99 9.24
CA LEU A 35 -10.52 2.67 9.11
C LEU A 35 -10.49 1.95 10.45
N SER A 36 -10.86 0.68 10.43
CA SER A 36 -10.76 -0.20 11.61
C SER A 36 -9.30 -0.59 11.92
N LEU A 37 -8.45 -0.65 10.90
CA LEU A 37 -7.04 -1.02 11.01
C LEU A 37 -6.16 -0.02 10.25
N PRO A 38 -4.97 0.34 10.76
CA PRO A 38 -4.04 1.24 10.06
C PRO A 38 -3.18 0.48 9.03
N ILE A 39 -3.81 -0.29 8.16
CA ILE A 39 -3.14 -1.10 7.13
C ILE A 39 -3.72 -0.80 5.75
N PHE A 40 -2.97 -1.14 4.71
CA PHE A 40 -3.47 -1.20 3.34
C PHE A 40 -2.91 -2.44 2.65
N SER A 41 -3.59 -2.91 1.62
CA SER A 41 -3.14 -4.04 0.82
C SER A 41 -3.33 -3.77 -0.66
N PHE A 42 -2.44 -4.37 -1.45
CA PHE A 42 -2.52 -4.33 -2.90
C PHE A 42 -2.70 -5.74 -3.44
N TRP A 43 -3.62 -5.88 -4.39
CA TRP A 43 -3.67 -7.02 -5.29
C TRP A 43 -3.47 -6.53 -6.72
N PHE A 44 -2.59 -7.18 -7.46
CA PHE A 44 -2.34 -6.89 -8.87
C PHE A 44 -2.75 -8.09 -9.71
N GLY A 45 -3.69 -7.87 -10.63
CA GLY A 45 -4.07 -8.86 -11.63
C GLY A 45 -2.92 -9.13 -12.60
N SER A 46 -2.85 -10.36 -13.11
CA SER A 46 -1.84 -10.71 -14.09
C SER A 46 -2.26 -10.27 -15.49
N VAL A 47 -1.46 -9.38 -16.09
CA VAL A 47 -1.63 -8.96 -17.49
C VAL A 47 -1.62 -10.16 -18.44
N SER A 48 -0.87 -11.23 -18.12
CA SER A 48 -0.83 -12.46 -18.94
C SER A 48 -2.14 -13.23 -18.96
N THR A 49 -3.01 -12.99 -17.98
CA THR A 49 -4.34 -13.62 -17.87
C THR A 49 -5.45 -12.75 -18.48
N GLY A 50 -5.10 -11.63 -19.12
CA GLY A 50 -6.06 -10.72 -19.76
C GLY A 50 -6.73 -9.72 -18.81
N TYR A 51 -6.34 -9.72 -17.53
CA TYR A 51 -6.84 -8.79 -16.52
C TYR A 51 -5.78 -7.71 -16.25
N ASP A 52 -5.95 -6.53 -16.87
CA ASP A 52 -5.25 -5.31 -16.49
C ASP A 52 -6.02 -4.62 -15.36
N THR A 53 -6.11 -5.31 -14.22
CA THR A 53 -6.88 -4.86 -13.05
C THR A 53 -6.01 -4.92 -11.80
N GLY A 54 -6.37 -4.11 -10.81
CA GLY A 54 -5.74 -4.10 -9.51
C GLY A 54 -6.72 -3.59 -8.48
N GLU A 55 -6.43 -3.89 -7.23
CA GLU A 55 -7.24 -3.50 -6.09
C GLU A 55 -6.33 -2.95 -5.00
N LEU A 56 -6.73 -1.80 -4.44
CA LEU A 56 -6.17 -1.24 -3.23
C LEU A 56 -7.27 -1.25 -2.17
N ILE A 57 -7.01 -1.89 -1.05
CA ILE A 57 -7.89 -1.86 0.11
C ILE A 57 -7.22 -1.05 1.21
N LEU A 58 -7.94 -0.07 1.75
CA LEU A 58 -7.55 0.67 2.95
C LEU A 58 -8.29 0.06 4.15
N GLY A 59 -7.57 -0.24 5.21
CA GLY A 59 -8.11 -0.81 6.44
C GLY A 59 -8.31 -2.33 6.44
N GLY A 60 -7.77 -3.05 5.46
CA GLY A 60 -7.97 -4.50 5.37
C GLY A 60 -7.30 -5.15 4.17
N TYR A 61 -7.73 -6.38 3.89
CA TYR A 61 -7.33 -7.20 2.75
C TYR A 61 -8.47 -8.13 2.35
N ASP A 62 -8.53 -8.54 1.07
CA ASP A 62 -9.52 -9.49 0.57
C ASP A 62 -8.94 -10.91 0.58
N THR A 63 -9.51 -11.78 1.41
CA THR A 63 -9.11 -13.19 1.55
C THR A 63 -9.35 -14.02 0.29
N SER A 64 -10.16 -13.54 -0.66
CA SER A 64 -10.37 -14.20 -1.95
C SER A 64 -9.20 -14.02 -2.92
N LYS A 65 -8.29 -13.08 -2.63
CA LYS A 65 -7.20 -12.67 -3.53
C LYS A 65 -5.86 -13.35 -3.29
N TYR A 66 -5.75 -14.16 -2.24
CA TYR A 66 -4.54 -14.92 -1.91
C TYR A 66 -4.89 -16.29 -1.34
N THR A 67 -3.90 -17.17 -1.30
CA THR A 67 -4.00 -18.47 -0.65
C THR A 67 -2.93 -18.60 0.42
N GLY A 68 -3.19 -19.43 1.42
CA GLY A 68 -2.28 -19.59 2.56
C GLY A 68 -2.30 -18.37 3.50
N ASN A 69 -1.18 -18.16 4.20
CA ASN A 69 -1.04 -17.10 5.20
C ASN A 69 -0.03 -16.05 4.75
N PHE A 70 -0.18 -14.83 5.26
CA PHE A 70 0.86 -13.81 5.11
C PHE A 70 2.12 -14.21 5.87
N THR A 71 3.26 -13.98 5.23
CA THR A 71 4.57 -13.98 5.89
C THR A 71 4.93 -12.53 6.16
N TYR A 72 5.10 -12.17 7.43
CA TYR A 72 5.43 -10.81 7.84
C TYR A 72 6.92 -10.68 8.13
N ALA A 73 7.52 -9.62 7.63
CA ALA A 73 8.86 -9.19 7.99
C ALA A 73 8.77 -7.82 8.67
N PRO A 74 9.53 -7.58 9.77
CA PRO A 74 9.56 -6.26 10.39
C PRO A 74 10.22 -5.25 9.46
N VAL A 75 9.74 -4.00 9.51
CA VAL A 75 10.38 -2.89 8.81
C VAL A 75 11.74 -2.63 9.46
N SER A 76 12.78 -2.56 8.62
CA SER A 76 14.17 -2.42 9.08
C SER A 76 14.57 -0.95 9.33
N VAL A 77 14.08 -0.04 8.49
CA VAL A 77 14.30 1.41 8.63
C VAL A 77 12.98 2.15 8.45
N GLU A 78 12.51 2.81 9.52
CA GLU A 78 11.32 3.65 9.45
C GLU A 78 11.54 4.83 8.50
N GLY A 79 10.74 4.85 7.43
CA GLY A 79 10.88 5.74 6.28
C GLY A 79 10.32 5.06 5.05
N TYR A 80 10.85 3.87 4.75
CA TYR A 80 10.45 3.06 3.61
C TYR A 80 9.73 1.80 4.06
N TRP A 81 8.96 1.20 3.15
CA TRP A 81 8.50 -0.18 3.31
C TRP A 81 9.65 -1.14 2.99
N GLU A 82 10.69 -1.09 3.81
CA GLU A 82 11.96 -1.79 3.63
C GLU A 82 12.13 -2.90 4.68
N PHE A 83 12.46 -4.10 4.22
CA PHE A 83 12.75 -5.25 5.08
C PHE A 83 13.94 -6.03 4.53
N VAL A 84 14.59 -6.80 5.40
CA VAL A 84 15.69 -7.71 5.01
C VAL A 84 15.08 -8.95 4.34
N ALA A 85 15.53 -9.26 3.13
CA ALA A 85 15.17 -10.48 2.41
C ALA A 85 16.39 -11.40 2.32
N ASP A 86 16.19 -12.68 2.58
CA ASP A 86 17.19 -13.71 2.28
C ASP A 86 17.27 -13.90 0.76
N SER A 87 18.50 -14.03 0.25
CA SER A 87 18.81 -14.22 -1.18
C SER A 87 18.84 -15.68 -1.61
#